data_AF-A0AAW3ITG7-F1
#
_entry.id   AF-A0AAW3ITG7-F1
#
_cell.length_a   1.000
_cell.length_b   1.000
_cell.length_c   1.000
_cell.angle_alpha   90.00
_cell.angle_beta   90.00
_cell.angle_gamma   90.00
#
_symmetry.space_group_name_H-M   'P 1'
#
loop_
_entity.id
_entity.type
_entity.pdbx_description
1 polymer ?
#
loop_
_entity_poly.entity_id
_entity_poly.type
_entity_poly.pdbx_seq_one_letter_code
_entity_poly.pdbx_strand_id
1 'polypeptide(L)'
;MEIFEKLSQCIECKSELKAGAKKCAQCGAVQNWRRYVSPVVITAGFILTWLSIWTAPPIKELFVEYKAEMKISILEGDHTQLTFMLSNVGNSPAALSRINIYNVEQSGISTTAYLQSKLDNQLLNPNEAHVVTASNRSAIPSAIPHEIIAAYTERYGVIEKNCHLILEYVQLNGTKEHLYFPFACYPTRQVRDNSTLLNEN
;
A
#
# COMPACT_ATOMS: atom_id res chain seq x y z
N MET A 1 64.47 42.86 -37.77
CA MET A 1 63.98 41.66 -37.06
C MET A 1 62.47 41.75 -37.08
N GLU A 2 61.85 41.22 -38.14
CA GLU A 2 60.39 41.23 -38.29
C GLU A 2 59.79 40.19 -37.35
N ILE A 3 58.96 40.67 -36.42
CA ILE A 3 58.20 39.82 -35.51
C ILE A 3 57.00 39.31 -36.31
N PHE A 4 57.06 38.06 -36.77
CA PHE A 4 55.89 37.40 -37.37
C PHE A 4 54.78 37.30 -36.31
N GLU A 5 53.77 38.16 -36.43
CA GLU A 5 52.57 38.14 -35.59
C GLU A 5 51.77 36.88 -35.95
N LYS A 6 51.74 35.89 -35.05
CA LYS A 6 51.06 34.61 -35.28
C LYS A 6 49.55 34.88 -35.37
N LEU A 7 48.94 34.65 -36.53
CA LEU A 7 47.50 34.78 -36.74
C LEU A 7 46.80 33.49 -36.30
N SER A 8 45.61 33.63 -35.72
CA SER A 8 44.70 32.54 -35.37
C SER A 8 43.34 32.80 -36.03
N GLN A 9 42.51 31.77 -36.22
CA GLN A 9 41.18 31.94 -36.84
C GLN A 9 40.07 31.81 -35.81
N CYS A 10 38.98 32.56 -36.00
CA CYS A 10 37.76 32.39 -35.22
C CYS A 10 37.15 31.01 -35.46
N ILE A 11 36.76 30.30 -34.41
CA ILE A 11 36.23 28.94 -34.55
C ILE A 11 34.83 28.92 -35.19
N GLU A 12 34.06 30.03 -35.13
CA GLU A 12 32.70 30.10 -35.70
C GLU A 12 32.66 30.69 -37.11
N CYS A 13 33.18 31.91 -37.28
CA CYS A 13 33.11 32.62 -38.57
C CYS A 13 34.40 32.51 -39.40
N LYS A 14 35.43 31.82 -38.89
CA LYS A 14 36.73 31.60 -39.56
C LYS A 14 37.50 32.87 -39.95
N SER A 15 37.09 34.04 -39.46
CA SER A 15 37.82 35.30 -39.68
C SER A 15 39.18 35.28 -38.98
N GLU A 16 40.14 36.02 -39.52
CA GLU A 16 41.46 36.16 -38.91
C GLU A 16 41.39 36.94 -37.59
N LEU A 17 42.17 36.49 -36.61
CA LEU A 17 42.27 37.03 -35.26
C LEU A 17 43.73 37.13 -34.86
N LYS A 18 44.08 38.20 -34.15
CA LYS A 18 45.39 38.30 -33.48
C LYS A 18 45.55 37.15 -32.48
N ALA A 19 46.75 36.56 -32.39
CA ALA A 19 47.03 35.53 -31.39
C ALA A 19 46.64 36.00 -29.98
N GLY A 20 45.88 35.17 -29.26
CA GLY A 20 45.41 35.46 -27.91
C GLY A 20 44.13 36.29 -27.81
N ALA A 21 43.49 36.63 -28.93
CA ALA A 21 42.19 37.31 -28.93
C ALA A 21 41.11 36.43 -28.25
N LYS A 22 40.53 36.95 -27.16
CA LYS A 22 39.50 36.23 -26.37
C LYS A 22 38.09 36.30 -26.96
N LYS A 23 37.86 37.22 -27.91
CA LYS A 23 36.57 37.48 -28.56
C LYS A 23 36.81 37.85 -30.02
N CYS A 24 35.97 37.34 -30.91
CA CYS A 24 35.98 37.74 -32.32
C CYS A 24 35.35 39.13 -32.48
N ALA A 25 36.01 40.03 -33.22
CA ALA A 25 35.47 41.36 -33.51
C ALA A 25 34.31 41.33 -34.52
N GLN A 26 34.25 40.30 -35.39
CA GLN A 26 33.29 40.22 -36.49
C GLN A 26 31.96 39.57 -36.08
N CYS A 27 32.01 38.43 -35.40
CA CYS A 27 30.81 37.71 -34.95
C CYS A 27 30.56 37.81 -33.44
N GLY A 28 31.49 38.40 -32.67
CA GLY A 28 31.35 38.50 -31.22
C GLY A 28 31.58 37.20 -30.44
N ALA A 29 31.88 36.08 -31.10
CA ALA A 29 32.06 34.78 -30.45
C ALA A 29 33.28 34.76 -29.51
N VAL A 30 33.09 34.20 -28.32
CA VAL A 30 34.15 34.03 -27.30
C VAL A 30 35.01 32.83 -27.69
N GLN A 31 36.33 33.00 -27.75
CA GLN A 31 37.26 31.93 -28.16
C GLN A 31 37.81 31.13 -26.97
N ASN A 32 37.51 31.55 -25.74
CA ASN A 32 37.93 30.89 -24.51
C ASN A 32 36.95 29.79 -24.06
N TRP A 33 37.32 29.06 -23.00
CA TRP A 33 36.50 28.03 -22.35
C TRP A 33 35.05 28.45 -22.02
N ARG A 34 34.80 29.76 -21.82
CA ARG A 34 33.46 30.32 -21.59
C ARG A 34 32.46 30.01 -22.71
N ARG A 35 32.92 29.67 -23.92
CA ARG A 35 32.06 29.20 -25.01
C ARG A 35 31.29 27.93 -24.67
N TYR A 36 31.86 27.05 -23.84
CA TYR A 36 31.19 25.83 -23.40
C TYR A 36 30.14 26.07 -22.30
N VAL A 37 30.16 27.23 -21.64
CA VAL A 37 29.19 27.57 -20.58
C VAL A 37 27.79 27.80 -21.16
N SER A 38 27.69 28.48 -22.31
CA SER A 38 26.41 28.77 -22.95
C SER A 38 25.57 27.52 -23.27
N PRO A 39 26.08 26.50 -24.00
CA PRO A 39 25.31 25.29 -24.26
C PRO A 39 25.02 24.48 -22.99
N VAL A 40 25.92 24.48 -21.99
CA VAL A 40 25.70 23.79 -20.71
C VAL A 40 24.55 24.42 -19.91
N VAL A 41 24.45 25.75 -19.91
CA VAL A 41 23.35 26.45 -19.23
C VAL A 41 22.02 26.15 -19.92
N ILE A 42 22.00 26.11 -21.26
CA ILE A 42 20.80 25.78 -22.04
C ILE A 42 20.37 24.33 -21.75
N THR A 43 21.29 23.36 -21.81
CA THR A 43 20.96 21.95 -21.53
C THR A 43 20.55 21.73 -20.08
N ALA A 44 21.21 22.38 -19.12
CA ALA A 44 20.80 22.34 -17.72
C ALA A 44 19.38 22.91 -17.54
N GLY A 45 19.04 24.01 -18.22
CA GLY A 45 17.69 24.57 -18.22
C GLY A 45 16.64 23.62 -18.79
N PHE A 46 16.96 22.91 -19.88
CA PHE A 46 16.09 21.87 -20.43
C PHE A 46 15.90 20.69 -19.47
N ILE A 47 16.97 20.22 -18.83
CA ILE A 47 16.88 19.12 -17.84
C ILE A 47 16.03 19.55 -16.64
N LEU A 48 16.26 20.76 -16.12
CA LEU A 48 15.49 21.29 -15.00
C LEU A 48 14.01 21.47 -15.34
N THR A 49 13.69 21.97 -16.53
CA THR A 49 12.29 22.10 -16.97
C THR A 49 11.63 20.72 -17.15
N TRP A 50 12.33 19.74 -17.71
CA TRP A 50 11.84 18.35 -17.78
C TRP A 50 11.56 17.73 -16.40
N LEU A 51 12.49 17.89 -15.45
CA LEU A 51 12.33 17.43 -14.08
C LEU A 51 11.18 18.15 -13.35
N SER A 52 10.98 19.44 -13.64
CA SER A 52 9.87 20.21 -13.07
C SER A 52 8.50 19.72 -13.55
N ILE A 53 8.41 19.25 -14.80
CA ILE A 53 7.19 18.65 -15.35
C ILE A 53 6.92 17.30 -14.68
N TRP A 54 7.94 16.44 -14.53
CA TRP A 54 7.79 15.14 -13.85
C TRP A 54 7.39 15.24 -12.37
N THR A 55 7.78 16.34 -11.71
CA THR A 55 7.42 16.57 -10.31
C THR A 55 6.02 17.17 -10.14
N ALA A 56 5.38 17.62 -11.21
CA ALA A 56 4.04 18.17 -11.17
C ALA A 56 3.02 17.10 -10.69
N PRO A 57 2.13 17.43 -9.72
CA PRO A 57 1.09 16.52 -9.22
C PRO A 57 0.25 15.81 -10.29
N PRO A 58 -0.23 16.47 -11.37
CA PRO A 58 -1.14 15.82 -12.32
C PRO A 58 -0.50 14.66 -13.10
N ILE A 59 0.82 14.65 -13.26
CA ILE A 59 1.51 13.54 -13.93
C ILE A 59 1.65 12.33 -12.99
N LYS A 60 1.83 12.57 -11.68
CA LYS A 60 1.88 11.48 -10.70
C LYS A 60 0.54 10.75 -10.61
N GLU A 61 -0.57 11.49 -10.64
CA GLU A 61 -1.92 10.92 -10.57
C GLU A 61 -2.25 9.98 -11.75
N LEU A 62 -1.61 10.14 -12.91
CA LEU A 62 -1.78 9.25 -14.07
C LEU A 62 -1.07 7.89 -13.90
N PHE A 63 -0.06 7.80 -13.03
CA PHE A 63 0.70 6.57 -12.79
C PHE A 63 0.37 5.90 -11.46
N VAL A 64 -0.41 6.55 -10.61
CA VAL A 64 -0.83 5.99 -9.33
C VAL A 64 -2.04 5.11 -9.56
N GLU A 65 -1.87 3.80 -9.41
CA GLU A 65 -2.98 2.85 -9.40
C GLU A 65 -3.86 3.13 -8.18
N TYR A 66 -5.14 3.43 -8.42
CA TYR A 66 -6.12 3.68 -7.36
C TYR A 66 -6.66 2.35 -6.83
N LYS A 67 -6.17 1.92 -5.67
CA LYS A 67 -6.50 0.65 -5.05
C LYS A 67 -6.72 0.79 -3.55
N ALA A 68 -7.77 0.14 -3.05
CA ALA A 68 -8.00 0.01 -1.62
C ALA A 68 -7.11 -1.09 -1.04
N GLU A 69 -6.47 -0.83 0.10
CA GLU A 69 -5.65 -1.81 0.80
C GLU A 69 -6.13 -1.90 2.25
N MET A 70 -6.74 -3.02 2.60
CA MET A 70 -7.33 -3.21 3.92
C MET A 70 -6.31 -3.84 4.89
N LYS A 71 -6.29 -3.37 6.13
CA LYS A 71 -5.54 -3.96 7.25
C LYS A 71 -6.50 -4.25 8.40
N ILE A 72 -6.26 -5.38 9.07
CA ILE A 72 -7.09 -5.88 10.16
C ILE A 72 -6.23 -6.09 11.40
N SER A 73 -6.79 -5.79 12.57
CA SER A 73 -6.29 -6.26 13.86
C SER A 73 -7.45 -6.75 14.72
N ILE A 74 -7.39 -7.96 15.25
CA ILE A 74 -8.39 -8.46 16.20
C ILE A 74 -8.15 -7.80 17.55
N LEU A 75 -9.22 -7.27 18.16
CA LEU A 75 -9.15 -6.67 19.50
C LEU A 75 -9.65 -7.68 20.54
N GLU A 76 -10.84 -8.20 20.34
CA GLU A 76 -11.51 -9.12 21.25
C GLU A 76 -12.60 -9.92 20.51
N GLY A 77 -13.03 -11.04 21.06
CA GLY A 77 -14.13 -11.80 20.48
C GLY A 77 -14.64 -12.89 21.41
N ASP A 78 -15.94 -12.91 21.62
CA ASP A 78 -16.63 -13.94 22.39
C ASP A 78 -17.34 -14.93 21.45
N HIS A 79 -18.23 -15.77 21.99
CA HIS A 79 -18.96 -16.75 21.19
C HIS A 79 -20.13 -16.17 20.38
N THR A 80 -20.34 -14.86 20.37
CA THR A 80 -21.46 -14.19 19.69
C THR A 80 -21.02 -13.03 18.80
N GLN A 81 -19.95 -12.35 19.16
CA GLN A 81 -19.44 -11.18 18.47
C GLN A 81 -17.91 -11.17 18.43
N LEU A 82 -17.39 -10.58 17.35
CA LEU A 82 -15.97 -10.33 17.13
C LEU A 82 -15.78 -8.82 16.95
N THR A 83 -14.87 -8.24 17.73
CA THR A 83 -14.48 -6.84 17.61
C THR A 83 -13.07 -6.75 17.02
N PHE A 84 -12.93 -6.03 15.92
CA PHE A 84 -11.65 -5.85 15.24
C PHE A 84 -11.51 -4.42 14.70
N MET A 85 -10.26 -3.97 14.57
CA MET A 85 -9.94 -2.74 13.88
C MET A 85 -9.77 -3.03 12.39
N LEU A 86 -10.44 -2.26 11.55
CA LEU A 86 -10.38 -2.31 10.10
C LEU A 86 -9.91 -0.95 9.58
N SER A 87 -8.82 -0.91 8.83
CA SER A 87 -8.32 0.32 8.21
C SER A 87 -8.07 0.15 6.73
N ASN A 88 -8.46 1.15 5.94
CA ASN A 88 -8.07 1.24 4.54
C ASN A 88 -6.83 2.12 4.44
N VAL A 89 -5.66 1.52 4.23
CA VAL A 89 -4.38 2.23 4.04
C VAL A 89 -4.09 2.50 2.56
N GLY A 90 -5.00 2.10 1.67
CA GLY A 90 -4.91 2.38 0.24
C GLY A 90 -5.24 3.83 -0.10
N ASN A 91 -5.20 4.14 -1.39
CA ASN A 91 -5.45 5.48 -1.94
C ASN A 91 -6.84 5.60 -2.63
N SER A 92 -7.67 4.56 -2.53
CA SER A 92 -9.01 4.50 -3.10
C SER A 92 -10.01 3.93 -2.10
N PRO A 93 -11.25 4.42 -2.03
CA PRO A 93 -12.26 3.85 -1.17
C PRO A 93 -12.70 2.46 -1.65
N ALA A 94 -13.25 1.67 -0.74
CA ALA A 94 -13.88 0.38 -1.04
C ALA A 94 -15.18 0.21 -0.26
N ALA A 95 -16.11 -0.57 -0.78
CA ALA A 95 -17.33 -0.94 -0.06
C ALA A 95 -17.12 -2.27 0.66
N LEU A 96 -17.40 -2.33 1.97
CA LEU A 96 -17.40 -3.60 2.70
C LEU A 96 -18.63 -4.42 2.29
N SER A 97 -18.42 -5.63 1.77
CA SER A 97 -19.51 -6.47 1.28
C SER A 97 -19.89 -7.58 2.25
N ARG A 98 -18.90 -8.26 2.85
CA ARG A 98 -19.15 -9.39 3.75
C ARG A 98 -18.01 -9.60 4.72
N ILE A 99 -18.36 -10.08 5.91
CA ILE A 99 -17.44 -10.53 6.94
C ILE A 99 -17.79 -11.98 7.28
N ASN A 100 -16.80 -12.87 7.30
CA ASN A 100 -17.00 -14.25 7.71
C ASN A 100 -15.79 -14.81 8.46
N ILE A 101 -16.05 -15.72 9.40
CA ILE A 101 -15.02 -16.50 10.09
C ILE A 101 -15.05 -17.90 9.51
N TYR A 102 -13.91 -18.36 9.02
CA TYR A 102 -13.67 -19.74 8.63
C TYR A 102 -12.82 -20.44 9.70
N ASN A 103 -13.26 -21.60 10.17
CA ASN A 103 -12.53 -22.43 11.12
C ASN A 103 -12.58 -23.90 10.69
N VAL A 104 -11.50 -24.62 10.97
CA VAL A 104 -11.48 -26.08 10.90
C VAL A 104 -11.46 -26.60 12.33
N GLU A 105 -12.50 -27.35 12.70
CA GLU A 105 -12.61 -27.98 14.00
C GLU A 105 -11.62 -29.15 14.13
N GLN A 106 -11.32 -29.56 15.37
CA GLN A 106 -10.49 -30.74 15.65
C GLN A 106 -11.09 -32.04 15.07
N SER A 107 -12.40 -32.06 14.82
CA SER A 107 -13.13 -33.14 14.15
C SER A 107 -12.83 -33.23 12.64
N GLY A 108 -12.12 -32.25 12.07
CA GLY A 108 -11.90 -32.10 10.63
C GLY A 108 -13.06 -31.43 9.88
N ILE A 109 -14.13 -31.05 10.59
CA ILE A 109 -15.27 -30.35 10.01
C ILE A 109 -14.91 -28.87 9.85
N SER A 110 -15.13 -28.32 8.66
CA SER A 110 -14.97 -26.89 8.42
C SER A 110 -16.30 -26.15 8.58
N THR A 111 -16.26 -25.04 9.31
CA THR A 111 -17.41 -24.19 9.60
C THR A 111 -17.14 -22.76 9.16
N THR A 112 -18.10 -22.17 8.44
CA THR A 112 -18.07 -20.76 8.04
C THR A 112 -19.21 -20.01 8.74
N ALA A 113 -18.87 -19.06 9.60
CA ALA A 113 -19.82 -18.18 10.26
C ALA A 113 -19.86 -16.82 9.55
N TYR A 114 -21.05 -16.42 9.06
CA TYR A 114 -21.27 -15.11 8.45
C TYR A 114 -21.59 -14.07 9.53
N LEU A 115 -20.84 -12.98 9.59
CA LEU A 115 -21.05 -11.93 10.59
C LEU A 115 -21.80 -10.75 9.96
N GLN A 116 -22.62 -10.10 10.77
CA GLN A 116 -23.32 -8.86 10.44
C GLN A 116 -22.67 -7.72 11.22
N SER A 117 -22.38 -6.62 10.53
CA SER A 117 -21.84 -5.40 11.13
C SER A 117 -22.59 -4.16 10.66
N LYS A 118 -22.45 -3.06 11.41
CA LYS A 118 -22.98 -1.75 10.97
C LYS A 118 -22.28 -1.19 9.74
N LEU A 119 -21.07 -1.68 9.46
CA LEU A 119 -20.26 -1.25 8.31
C LEU A 119 -20.61 -2.01 7.02
N ASP A 120 -21.50 -3.00 7.08
CA ASP A 120 -21.92 -3.75 5.90
C ASP A 120 -22.54 -2.80 4.87
N ASN A 121 -22.05 -2.86 3.62
CA ASN A 121 -22.39 -1.96 2.53
C ASN A 121 -22.01 -0.48 2.74
N GLN A 122 -21.16 -0.17 3.72
CA GLN A 122 -20.59 1.17 3.88
C GLN A 122 -19.27 1.32 3.14
N LEU A 123 -18.96 2.57 2.78
CA LEU A 123 -17.67 2.94 2.20
C LEU A 123 -16.61 3.02 3.29
N LEU A 124 -15.46 2.47 2.98
CA LEU A 124 -14.22 2.50 3.75
C LEU A 124 -13.29 3.50 3.07
N ASN A 125 -13.23 4.72 3.57
CA ASN A 125 -12.43 5.76 2.93
C ASN A 125 -10.92 5.54 3.13
N PRO A 126 -10.08 6.02 2.20
CA PRO A 126 -8.63 6.02 2.34
C PRO A 126 -8.16 6.66 3.65
N ASN A 127 -7.19 6.03 4.31
CA ASN A 127 -6.55 6.45 5.55
C ASN A 127 -7.49 6.58 6.76
N GLU A 128 -8.67 5.96 6.71
CA GLU A 128 -9.57 5.85 7.85
C GLU A 128 -9.43 4.49 8.54
N ALA A 129 -9.73 4.47 9.84
CA ALA A 129 -9.77 3.27 10.66
C ALA A 129 -11.09 3.23 11.44
N HIS A 130 -11.70 2.04 11.46
CA HIS A 130 -12.95 1.79 12.15
C HIS A 130 -12.76 0.65 13.13
N VAL A 131 -13.36 0.78 14.32
CA VAL A 131 -13.58 -0.36 15.21
C VAL A 131 -14.90 -0.98 14.80
N VAL A 132 -14.84 -2.23 14.34
CA VAL A 132 -15.97 -2.99 13.82
C VAL A 132 -16.32 -4.08 14.80
N THR A 133 -17.56 -4.03 15.32
CA THR A 133 -18.16 -5.14 16.05
C THR A 133 -19.09 -5.88 15.10
N ALA A 134 -18.76 -7.14 14.80
CA ALA A 134 -19.50 -7.98 13.90
C ALA A 134 -20.04 -9.19 14.67
N SER A 135 -21.33 -9.52 14.48
CA SER A 135 -22.03 -10.53 15.28
C SER A 135 -22.73 -11.58 14.42
N ASN A 136 -22.97 -12.75 15.01
CA ASN A 136 -23.79 -13.80 14.41
C ASN A 136 -24.90 -14.20 15.39
N ARG A 137 -26.05 -14.61 14.87
CA ARG A 137 -27.14 -15.16 15.69
C ARG A 137 -26.79 -16.53 16.28
N SER A 138 -25.90 -17.27 15.62
CA SER A 138 -25.37 -18.55 16.05
C SER A 138 -24.03 -18.36 16.77
N ALA A 139 -23.63 -19.36 17.56
CA ALA A 139 -22.34 -19.37 18.21
C ALA A 139 -21.18 -19.29 17.19
N ILE A 140 -20.17 -18.47 17.48
CA ILE A 140 -18.96 -18.32 16.68
C ILE A 140 -17.71 -18.74 17.50
N PRO A 141 -16.59 -19.06 16.83
CA PRO A 141 -15.32 -19.25 17.51
C PRO A 141 -14.93 -17.97 18.27
N SER A 142 -14.56 -18.11 19.53
CA SER A 142 -14.14 -16.98 20.36
C SER A 142 -12.67 -16.67 20.11
N ALA A 143 -12.33 -15.40 19.89
CA ALA A 143 -10.94 -15.01 19.65
C ALA A 143 -10.13 -15.10 20.96
N ILE A 144 -8.88 -15.57 20.86
CA ILE A 144 -7.97 -15.54 22.01
C ILE A 144 -7.47 -14.09 22.19
N PRO A 145 -7.64 -13.47 23.37
CA PRO A 145 -7.15 -12.12 23.63
C PRO A 145 -5.64 -11.99 23.40
N HIS A 146 -5.21 -10.81 22.93
CA HIS A 146 -3.81 -10.55 22.60
C HIS A 146 -2.87 -10.74 23.81
N GLU A 147 -3.32 -10.44 25.02
CA GLU A 147 -2.56 -10.60 26.26
C GLU A 147 -2.20 -12.06 26.51
N ILE A 148 -3.14 -12.97 26.25
CA ILE A 148 -2.94 -14.41 26.38
C ILE A 148 -1.98 -14.91 25.29
N ILE A 149 -2.15 -14.42 24.06
CA ILE A 149 -1.26 -14.79 22.95
C ILE A 149 0.18 -14.37 23.25
N ALA A 150 0.40 -13.15 23.71
CA ALA A 150 1.71 -12.63 24.06
C ALA A 150 2.36 -13.45 25.18
N ALA A 151 1.62 -13.70 26.28
CA ALA A 151 2.13 -14.45 27.43
C ALA A 151 2.45 -15.92 27.10
N TYR A 152 1.65 -16.58 26.25
CA TYR A 152 1.95 -17.93 25.79
C TYR A 152 3.14 -17.95 24.85
N THR A 153 3.22 -17.00 23.91
CA THR A 153 4.31 -16.95 22.92
C THR A 153 5.67 -16.78 23.58
N GLU A 154 5.74 -15.98 24.64
CA GLU A 154 6.95 -15.79 25.44
C GLU A 154 7.43 -17.08 26.14
N ARG A 155 6.49 -17.93 26.60
CA ARG A 155 6.80 -19.10 27.44
C ARG A 155 6.90 -20.42 26.67
N TYR A 156 6.06 -20.61 25.66
CA TYR A 156 5.81 -21.88 24.99
C TYR A 156 5.97 -21.82 23.47
N GLY A 157 6.22 -20.63 22.90
CA GLY A 157 6.38 -20.42 21.46
C GLY A 157 5.07 -20.12 20.72
N VAL A 158 5.10 -20.16 19.39
CA VAL A 158 4.02 -19.65 18.54
C VAL A 158 2.71 -20.43 18.71
N ILE A 159 1.61 -19.72 18.97
CA ILE A 159 0.25 -20.30 18.97
C ILE A 159 -0.22 -20.55 17.53
N GLU A 160 -0.82 -21.71 17.32
CA GLU A 160 -1.44 -22.07 16.05
C GLU A 160 -2.67 -21.20 15.75
N LYS A 161 -2.73 -20.69 14.52
CA LYS A 161 -3.85 -19.88 14.03
C LYS A 161 -4.85 -20.78 13.33
N ASN A 162 -5.87 -21.20 14.07
CA ASN A 162 -6.91 -22.13 13.63
C ASN A 162 -8.16 -21.44 13.05
N CYS A 163 -8.26 -20.12 13.12
CA CYS A 163 -9.34 -19.35 12.49
C CYS A 163 -8.82 -18.38 11.42
N HIS A 164 -9.66 -18.10 10.44
CA HIS A 164 -9.43 -17.10 9.40
C HIS A 164 -10.61 -16.13 9.37
N LEU A 165 -10.34 -14.85 9.60
CA LEU A 165 -11.30 -13.79 9.30
C LEU A 165 -11.15 -13.45 7.82
N ILE A 166 -12.26 -13.56 7.09
CA ILE A 166 -12.33 -13.27 5.68
C ILE A 166 -13.17 -12.01 5.54
N LEU A 167 -12.58 -10.98 4.93
CA LEU A 167 -13.29 -9.76 4.52
C LEU A 167 -13.44 -9.76 3.01
N GLU A 168 -14.66 -9.57 2.55
CA GLU A 168 -14.98 -9.36 1.15
C GLU A 168 -15.31 -7.87 0.96
N TYR A 169 -14.60 -7.23 0.03
CA TYR A 169 -14.82 -5.82 -0.28
C TYR A 169 -14.80 -5.58 -1.80
N VAL A 170 -15.48 -4.52 -2.21
CA VAL A 170 -15.60 -4.14 -3.62
C VAL A 170 -14.86 -2.81 -3.82
N GLN A 171 -13.90 -2.80 -4.74
CA GLN A 171 -13.16 -1.60 -5.13
C GLN A 171 -14.04 -0.67 -6.00
N LEU A 172 -13.63 0.59 -6.15
CA LEU A 172 -14.35 1.57 -7.00
C LEU A 172 -14.52 1.13 -8.46
N ASN A 173 -13.59 0.34 -8.99
CA ASN A 173 -13.67 -0.22 -10.35
C ASN A 173 -14.66 -1.41 -10.46
N GLY A 174 -15.32 -1.79 -9.37
CA GLY A 174 -16.25 -2.92 -9.30
C GLY A 174 -15.59 -4.28 -9.07
N THR A 175 -14.25 -4.36 -8.93
CA THR A 175 -13.59 -5.64 -8.62
C THR A 175 -13.85 -6.05 -7.19
N LYS A 176 -14.16 -7.33 -7.00
CA LYS A 176 -14.32 -7.93 -5.67
C LYS A 176 -13.00 -8.53 -5.23
N GLU A 177 -12.60 -8.20 -4.01
CA GLU A 177 -11.35 -8.65 -3.38
C GLU A 177 -11.66 -9.34 -2.05
N HIS A 178 -10.75 -10.23 -1.66
CA HIS A 178 -10.85 -10.98 -0.42
C HIS A 178 -9.57 -10.79 0.41
N LEU A 179 -9.73 -10.34 1.65
CA LEU A 179 -8.64 -10.28 2.61
C LEU A 179 -8.79 -11.43 3.61
N TYR A 180 -7.74 -12.23 3.72
CA TYR A 180 -7.66 -13.36 4.65
C TYR A 180 -6.75 -12.99 5.81
N PHE A 181 -7.27 -12.99 7.03
CA PHE A 181 -6.52 -12.69 8.25
C PHE A 181 -6.55 -13.87 9.22
N PRO A 182 -5.43 -14.58 9.41
CA PRO A 182 -5.36 -15.73 10.32
C PRO A 182 -5.23 -15.26 11.78
N PHE A 183 -6.00 -15.87 12.68
CA PHE A 183 -5.99 -15.60 14.11
C PHE A 183 -6.23 -16.88 14.94
N ALA A 184 -5.87 -16.83 16.22
CA ALA A 184 -6.08 -17.93 17.15
C ALA A 184 -7.44 -17.80 17.83
N CYS A 185 -8.18 -18.90 17.92
CA CYS A 185 -9.54 -18.92 18.45
C CYS A 185 -9.84 -20.21 19.23
N TYR A 186 -10.80 -20.13 20.15
CA TYR A 186 -11.42 -21.30 20.76
C TYR A 186 -12.56 -21.80 19.87
N PRO A 187 -12.67 -23.12 19.64
CA PRO A 187 -13.76 -23.69 18.84
C PRO A 187 -15.11 -23.46 19.52
N THR A 188 -16.19 -23.45 18.74
CA THR A 188 -17.55 -23.45 19.26
C THR A 188 -17.79 -24.75 20.02
N ARG A 189 -18.18 -24.68 21.30
CA ARG A 189 -18.62 -25.88 22.05
C ARG A 189 -19.79 -26.50 21.28
N GLN A 190 -19.61 -27.69 20.73
CA GLN A 190 -20.74 -28.50 20.28
C GLN A 190 -21.62 -28.75 21.52
N VAL A 191 -22.86 -28.26 21.48
CA VAL A 191 -23.90 -28.79 22.36
C VAL A 191 -24.02 -30.25 21.97
N ARG A 192 -23.51 -31.18 22.81
CA ARG A 192 -23.86 -32.60 22.66
C ARG A 192 -25.38 -32.66 22.74
N ASP A 193 -26.02 -33.09 21.67
CA ASP A 193 -27.36 -33.67 21.74
C ASP A 193 -27.27 -34.90 22.65
N ASN A 194 -27.48 -34.71 23.94
CA ASN A 194 -27.70 -35.79 24.91
C ASN A 194 -29.14 -36.29 24.78
N SER A 195 -29.56 -36.76 23.61
CA SER A 195 -30.91 -37.31 23.40
C SER A 195 -30.92 -38.82 23.12
N THR A 196 -29.82 -39.54 23.32
CA THR A 196 -29.75 -41.01 23.13
C THR A 196 -29.11 -41.72 24.32
N LEU A 197 -29.60 -41.46 25.53
CA LEU A 197 -29.43 -42.34 26.69
C LEU A 197 -30.65 -42.19 27.61
N LEU A 198 -31.80 -42.73 27.19
CA LEU A 198 -32.95 -43.09 28.04
C LEU A 198 -33.99 -43.81 27.15
N ASN A 199 -33.61 -44.99 26.65
CA ASN A 199 -34.54 -46.00 26.17
C ASN A 199 -33.94 -47.38 26.52
N GLU A 200 -33.78 -47.60 27.81
CA GLU A 200 -33.87 -48.94 28.39
C GLU A 200 -34.93 -48.85 29.49
N ASN A 201 -36.12 -49.34 29.16
CA ASN A 201 -37.09 -49.96 30.06
C ASN A 201 -38.09 -50.75 29.21
#